data_AF-A0A538B419-F1
#
_entry.id   AF-A0A538B419-F1
#
_cell.length_a   1.000
_cell.length_b   1.000
_cell.length_c   1.000
_cell.angle_alpha   90.00
_cell.angle_beta   90.00
_cell.angle_gamma   90.00
#
_symmetry.space_group_name_H-M   'P 1'
#
loop_
_entity.id
_entity.type
_entity.pdbx_description
1 polymer ?
#
loop_
_entity_poly.entity_id
_entity_poly.type
_entity_poly.pdbx_seq_one_letter_code
_entity_poly.pdbx_strand_id
1 'polypeptide(L)'
;MDSALFICWGATAPGRERRAVELFGETLRFLTRLVQDGRVASVEPFFLQPHGGDLEGFFIMRGDRDELSKIRGEDDFQRYSVRAQAVVQNFGVIEAITGEQLNKHMMWFTEAAREVGGPG
;
A
#
# COMPACT_ATOMS: atom_id res chain seq x y z
N MET A 1 14.20 -0.24 10.17
CA MET A 1 12.84 -0.71 9.83
C MET A 1 12.14 0.46 9.18
N ASP A 2 12.61 0.84 7.99
CA ASP A 2 12.37 2.18 7.45
C ASP A 2 11.66 2.12 6.10
N SER A 3 11.07 0.96 5.79
CA SER A 3 10.30 0.72 4.57
C SER A 3 8.84 0.47 4.93
N ALA A 4 7.96 0.83 3.99
CA ALA A 4 6.55 0.56 4.11
C ALA A 4 5.96 0.15 2.76
N LEU A 5 4.91 -0.68 2.82
CA LEU A 5 4.02 -0.92 1.69
C LEU A 5 2.74 -0.12 1.88
N PHE A 6 2.33 0.52 0.79
CA PHE A 6 1.04 1.17 0.64
C PHE A 6 0.16 0.27 -0.23
N ILE A 7 -0.88 -0.28 0.36
CA ILE A 7 -1.84 -1.18 -0.29
C ILE A 7 -3.14 -0.42 -0.42
N CYS A 8 -3.50 0.06 -1.60
CA CYS A 8 -4.63 0.94 -1.82
C CYS A 8 -5.72 0.33 -2.68
N TRP A 9 -6.92 0.88 -2.55
CA TRP A 9 -8.07 0.55 -3.41
C TRP A 9 -9.01 1.74 -3.57
N GLY A 10 -9.71 1.74 -4.70
CA GLY A 10 -10.83 2.62 -5.01
C GLY A 10 -12.19 1.97 -4.75
N ALA A 11 -13.21 2.46 -5.46
CA ALA A 11 -14.59 2.03 -5.29
C ALA A 11 -14.78 0.52 -5.46
N THR A 12 -15.72 -0.05 -4.71
CA THR A 12 -16.15 -1.44 -4.91
C THR A 12 -16.88 -1.56 -6.25
N ALA A 13 -16.57 -2.60 -7.02
CA ALA A 13 -17.28 -2.85 -8.27
C ALA A 13 -18.76 -3.19 -8.00
N PRO A 14 -19.71 -2.70 -8.81
CA PRO A 14 -21.14 -2.91 -8.59
C PRO A 14 -21.50 -4.39 -8.42
N GLY A 15 -22.30 -4.70 -7.41
CA GLY A 15 -22.77 -6.06 -7.11
C GLY A 15 -21.75 -6.92 -6.35
N ARG A 16 -20.62 -6.35 -5.92
CA ARG A 16 -19.58 -7.05 -5.14
C ARG A 16 -19.45 -6.56 -3.70
N GLU A 17 -20.41 -5.77 -3.22
CA GLU A 17 -20.36 -5.08 -1.92
C GLU A 17 -20.15 -6.05 -0.76
N ARG A 18 -20.95 -7.14 -0.72
CA ARG A 18 -20.78 -8.19 0.28
C ARG A 18 -19.40 -8.85 0.19
N ARG A 19 -18.94 -9.12 -1.04
CA ARG A 19 -17.65 -9.77 -1.26
C ARG A 19 -16.47 -8.88 -0.87
N ALA A 20 -16.60 -7.57 -1.06
CA ALA A 20 -15.62 -6.57 -0.63
C ALA A 20 -15.45 -6.56 0.89
N VAL A 21 -16.56 -6.58 1.64
CA VAL A 21 -16.54 -6.65 3.11
C VAL A 21 -15.87 -7.94 3.60
N GLU A 22 -16.25 -9.09 3.04
CA GLU A 22 -15.65 -10.39 3.38
C GLU A 22 -14.14 -10.39 3.10
N LEU A 23 -13.74 -9.94 1.90
CA LEU A 23 -12.34 -9.89 1.49
C LEU A 23 -11.52 -8.93 2.36
N PHE A 24 -12.05 -7.74 2.70
CA PHE A 24 -11.38 -6.81 3.60
C PHE A 24 -11.07 -7.47 4.95
N GLY A 25 -12.06 -8.15 5.55
CA GLY A 25 -11.87 -8.85 6.82
C GLY A 25 -10.86 -10.00 6.74
N GLU A 26 -10.86 -10.78 5.65
CA GLU A 26 -9.86 -11.83 5.44
C GLU A 26 -8.45 -11.26 5.25
N THR A 27 -8.29 -10.22 4.44
CA THR A 27 -7.01 -9.56 4.19
C THR A 27 -6.47 -8.94 5.47
N LEU A 28 -7.29 -8.22 6.24
CA LEU A 28 -6.85 -7.63 7.52
C LEU A 28 -6.37 -8.71 8.49
N ARG A 29 -7.09 -9.84 8.61
CA ARG A 29 -6.63 -10.96 9.45
C ARG A 29 -5.30 -11.54 8.98
N PHE A 30 -5.11 -11.69 7.67
CA PHE A 30 -3.84 -12.15 7.10
C PHE A 30 -2.70 -11.18 7.45
N LEU A 31 -2.89 -9.87 7.21
CA LEU A 31 -1.88 -8.86 7.48
C LEU A 31 -1.56 -8.73 8.98
N THR A 32 -2.56 -8.81 9.86
CA THR A 32 -2.35 -8.80 11.32
C THR A 32 -1.56 -10.03 11.80
N ARG A 33 -1.73 -11.21 11.17
CA ARG A 33 -0.90 -12.38 11.51
C ARG A 33 0.57 -12.13 11.21
N LEU A 34 0.90 -11.46 10.10
CA LEU A 34 2.29 -11.09 9.79
C LEU A 34 2.90 -10.22 10.90
N VAL A 35 2.11 -9.35 11.55
CA VAL A 35 2.54 -8.57 12.72
C VAL A 35 2.76 -9.49 13.93
N GLN A 36 1.81 -10.37 14.21
CA GLN A 36 1.88 -11.32 15.35
C GLN A 36 3.08 -12.27 15.24
N ASP A 37 3.40 -12.70 14.03
CA ASP A 37 4.55 -13.55 13.72
C ASP A 37 5.88 -12.78 13.71
N GLY A 38 5.86 -11.46 13.94
CA GLY A 38 7.04 -10.59 13.97
C GLY A 38 7.68 -10.35 12.60
N ARG A 39 7.00 -10.71 11.51
CA ARG A 39 7.50 -10.52 10.14
C ARG A 39 7.43 -9.07 9.69
N VAL A 40 6.43 -8.32 10.16
CA VAL A 40 6.28 -6.88 9.92
C VAL A 40 6.07 -6.15 11.23
N ALA A 41 6.46 -4.87 11.27
CA ALA A 41 6.40 -4.05 12.48
C ALA A 41 4.97 -3.56 12.78
N SER A 42 4.21 -3.19 11.75
CA SER A 42 2.82 -2.74 11.93
C SER A 42 2.00 -2.85 10.64
N VAL A 43 0.67 -2.90 10.81
CA VAL A 43 -0.32 -2.75 9.75
C VAL A 43 -1.43 -1.84 10.25
N GLU A 44 -1.73 -0.78 9.50
CA GLU A 44 -2.74 0.21 9.86
C GLU A 44 -3.77 0.37 8.72
N PRO A 45 -5.05 0.08 8.96
CA PRO A 45 -6.12 0.26 7.97
C PRO A 45 -6.74 1.66 8.01
N PHE A 46 -7.05 2.23 6.84
CA PHE A 46 -7.73 3.51 6.70
C PHE A 46 -8.84 3.44 5.66
N PHE A 47 -9.99 4.04 5.99
CA PHE A 47 -11.00 4.46 5.01
C PHE A 47 -10.98 5.98 4.91
N LEU A 48 -11.12 6.48 3.70
CA LEU A 48 -11.21 7.91 3.44
C LEU A 48 -12.67 8.37 3.43
N GLN A 49 -12.89 9.60 3.86
CA GLN A 49 -14.19 10.25 3.69
C GLN A 49 -14.43 10.57 2.20
N PRO A 50 -15.68 10.76 1.76
CA PRO A 50 -15.97 11.17 0.40
C PRO A 50 -15.19 12.43 0.01
N HIS A 51 -14.38 12.34 -1.05
CA HIS A 51 -13.45 13.41 -1.47
C HIS A 51 -13.38 13.60 -2.99
N GLY A 52 -14.20 12.87 -3.76
CA GLY A 52 -14.28 12.99 -5.23
C GLY A 52 -13.08 12.44 -6.01
N GLY A 53 -12.09 11.88 -5.30
CA GLY A 53 -10.97 11.15 -5.88
C GLY A 53 -11.30 9.68 -6.11
N ASP A 54 -10.26 8.90 -6.38
CA ASP A 54 -10.34 7.51 -6.82
C ASP A 54 -9.79 6.51 -5.79
N LEU A 55 -9.41 7.00 -4.60
CA LEU A 55 -8.84 6.27 -3.48
C LEU A 55 -9.84 6.20 -2.31
N GLU A 56 -10.47 5.06 -2.08
CA GLU A 56 -11.47 4.91 -1.01
C GLU A 56 -10.86 4.41 0.31
N GLY A 57 -9.74 3.70 0.24
CA GLY A 57 -9.04 3.22 1.43
C GLY A 57 -7.68 2.62 1.12
N PHE A 58 -6.93 2.38 2.18
CA PHE A 58 -5.61 1.77 2.09
C PHE A 58 -5.18 1.09 3.41
N PHE A 59 -4.19 0.22 3.31
CA PHE A 59 -3.36 -0.21 4.42
C PHE A 59 -1.97 0.40 4.30
N ILE A 60 -1.38 0.81 5.43
CA ILE A 60 0.06 1.05 5.55
C ILE A 60 0.66 -0.11 6.34
N MET A 61 1.57 -0.86 5.73
CA MET A 61 2.31 -1.95 6.38
C MET A 61 3.79 -1.58 6.50
N ARG A 62 4.33 -1.46 7.72
CA ARG A 62 5.74 -1.11 7.97
C ARG A 62 6.56 -2.34 8.31
N GLY A 63 7.80 -2.40 7.82
CA GLY A 63 8.68 -3.54 8.05
C GLY A 63 10.08 -3.35 7.51
N ASP A 64 10.85 -4.44 7.52
CA ASP A 64 12.11 -4.52 6.80
C ASP A 64 11.88 -4.63 5.29
N ARG A 65 12.74 -4.00 4.49
CA ARG A 65 12.56 -3.93 3.04
C ARG A 65 12.55 -5.29 2.37
N ASP A 66 13.50 -6.15 2.73
CA ASP A 66 13.66 -7.45 2.11
C ASP A 66 12.51 -8.36 2.52
N GLU A 67 12.06 -8.27 3.77
CA GLU A 67 10.90 -9.02 4.24
C GLU A 67 9.59 -8.57 3.57
N LEU A 68 9.38 -7.26 3.41
CA LEU A 68 8.22 -6.74 2.67
C LEU A 68 8.25 -7.17 1.19
N SER A 69 9.44 -7.22 0.58
CA SER A 69 9.62 -7.71 -0.79
C SER A 69 9.29 -9.21 -0.90
N LYS A 70 9.77 -10.03 0.04
CA LYS A 70 9.45 -11.46 0.11
C LYS A 70 7.96 -11.70 0.28
N ILE A 71 7.31 -11.04 1.23
CA ILE A 71 5.86 -11.15 1.47
C ILE A 71 5.08 -10.83 0.20
N ARG A 72 5.47 -9.78 -0.54
CA ARG A 72 4.84 -9.47 -1.83
C ARG A 72 4.99 -10.59 -2.86
N GLY A 73 6.08 -11.35 -2.82
CA GLY A 73 6.29 -12.50 -3.71
C GLY A 73 5.56 -13.78 -3.28
N GLU A 74 5.00 -13.84 -2.07
CA GLU A 74 4.36 -15.04 -1.56
C GLU A 74 2.99 -15.30 -2.21
N ASP A 75 2.73 -16.57 -2.45
CA ASP A 75 1.49 -17.07 -3.04
C ASP A 75 0.23 -16.53 -2.35
N ASP A 76 0.22 -16.52 -1.02
CA ASP A 76 -0.95 -16.07 -0.26
C ASP A 76 -1.20 -14.58 -0.44
N PHE A 77 -0.15 -13.76 -0.42
CA PHE A 77 -0.26 -12.32 -0.70
C PHE A 77 -0.75 -12.07 -2.12
N GLN A 78 -0.22 -12.82 -3.10
CA GLN A 78 -0.64 -12.73 -4.50
C GLN A 78 -2.10 -13.13 -4.69
N ARG A 79 -2.57 -14.20 -4.03
CA ARG A 79 -3.98 -14.62 -4.05
C ARG A 79 -4.91 -13.55 -3.50
N TYR A 80 -4.56 -12.92 -2.37
CA TYR A 80 -5.33 -11.79 -1.84
C TYR A 80 -5.35 -10.60 -2.81
N SER A 81 -4.20 -10.27 -3.41
CA SER A 81 -4.05 -9.18 -4.37
C SER A 81 -4.92 -9.38 -5.62
N VAL A 82 -4.91 -10.58 -6.22
CA VAL A 82 -5.74 -10.90 -7.38
C VAL A 82 -7.23 -10.84 -7.03
N ARG A 83 -7.61 -11.35 -5.86
CA ARG A 83 -9.00 -11.26 -5.38
C ARG A 83 -9.43 -9.80 -5.18
N ALA A 84 -8.54 -8.94 -4.69
CA ALA A 84 -8.82 -7.52 -4.53
C ALA A 84 -9.03 -6.85 -5.89
N GLN A 85 -8.14 -7.07 -6.87
CA GLN A 85 -8.31 -6.56 -8.24
C GLN A 85 -9.65 -6.97 -8.87
N ALA A 86 -10.16 -8.16 -8.54
CA ALA A 86 -11.45 -8.62 -9.03
C ALA A 86 -12.66 -7.99 -8.32
N VAL A 87 -12.47 -7.30 -7.19
CA VAL A 87 -13.57 -6.81 -6.32
C VAL A 87 -13.62 -5.29 -6.26
N VAL A 88 -12.47 -4.62 -6.26
CA VAL A 88 -12.36 -3.15 -6.14
C VAL A 88 -11.64 -2.56 -7.34
N GLN A 89 -11.90 -1.29 -7.61
CA GLN A 89 -11.20 -0.51 -8.63
C GLN A 89 -9.87 0.01 -8.09
N ASN A 90 -8.96 0.43 -8.98
CA ASN A 90 -7.71 1.12 -8.64
C ASN A 90 -6.87 0.44 -7.55
N PHE A 91 -6.88 -0.91 -7.52
CA PHE A 91 -6.10 -1.65 -6.55
C PHE A 91 -4.60 -1.51 -6.86
N GLY A 92 -3.81 -1.19 -5.84
CA GLY A 92 -2.36 -1.03 -5.96
C GLY A 92 -1.62 -1.54 -4.74
N VAL A 93 -0.42 -2.07 -4.97
CA VAL A 93 0.55 -2.42 -3.91
C VAL A 93 1.89 -1.81 -4.29
N ILE A 94 2.29 -0.75 -3.60
CA ILE A 94 3.51 0.01 -3.91
C ILE A 94 4.38 0.15 -2.67
N GLU A 95 5.70 0.27 -2.88
CA GLU A 95 6.63 0.65 -1.81
C GLU A 95 6.49 2.17 -1.57
N ALA A 96 6.37 2.57 -0.31
CA ALA A 96 6.44 3.96 0.08
C ALA A 96 7.89 4.37 0.35
N ILE A 97 8.29 5.54 -0.14
CA ILE A 97 9.60 6.12 0.12
C ILE A 97 9.57 6.74 1.52
N THR A 98 10.27 6.13 2.47
CA THR A 98 10.27 6.54 3.88
C THR A 98 11.69 6.58 4.46
N GLY A 99 11.83 7.08 5.69
CA GLY A 99 13.10 7.10 6.42
C GLY A 99 14.24 7.81 5.68
N GLU A 100 15.44 7.23 5.68
CA GLU A 100 16.60 7.79 4.99
C GLU A 100 16.41 7.93 3.46
N GLN A 101 15.63 7.02 2.86
CA GLN A 101 15.35 7.09 1.41
C GLN A 101 14.54 8.33 1.05
N LEU A 102 13.66 8.80 1.95
CA LEU A 102 12.93 10.06 1.75
C LEU A 102 13.90 11.25 1.67
N ASN A 103 14.90 11.31 2.54
CA ASN A 103 15.90 12.39 2.51
C ASN A 103 16.68 12.39 1.19
N LYS A 104 17.12 11.23 0.72
CA LYS A 104 17.79 11.09 -0.59
C LYS A 104 16.87 11.50 -1.74
N HIS A 105 15.61 11.11 -1.68
CA HIS A 105 14.62 11.48 -2.69
C HIS A 105 14.39 13.00 -2.75
N MET A 106 14.36 13.66 -1.60
CA MET A 106 14.26 15.13 -1.53
C MET A 106 15.50 15.85 -2.07
N MET A 107 16.70 15.26 -1.91
CA MET A 107 17.91 15.79 -2.55
C MET A 107 17.81 15.74 -4.07
N TRP A 108 17.38 14.61 -4.63
CA TRP A 108 17.17 14.48 -6.08
C TRP A 108 16.13 15.47 -6.61
N PHE A 109 15.06 15.74 -5.87
CA PHE A 109 14.10 16.79 -6.23
C PHE A 109 14.75 18.17 -6.34
N THR A 110 15.67 18.48 -5.42
CA THR A 110 16.38 19.77 -5.41
C THR A 110 17.35 19.89 -6.59
N GLU A 111 18.03 18.80 -6.93
CA GLU A 111 18.89 18.72 -8.10
C GLU A 111 18.07 18.86 -9.40
N ALA A 112 17.02 18.07 -9.55
CA ALA A 112 16.13 18.11 -10.71
C ALA A 112 15.50 19.50 -10.91
N ALA A 113 15.07 20.16 -9.83
CA ALA A 113 14.50 21.51 -9.90
C ALA A 113 15.45 22.54 -10.52
N ARG A 114 16.77 22.38 -10.33
CA ARG A 114 17.78 23.27 -10.94
C ARG A 114 18.02 22.96 -12.42
N GLU A 115 17.86 21.71 -12.82
CA GLU A 115 18.05 21.27 -14.21
C GLU A 115 16.85 21.63 -15.09
N VAL A 116 15.63 21.53 -14.55
CA VAL A 116 14.39 21.80 -15.29
C VAL A 116 13.89 23.24 -15.12
N GLY A 117 14.30 23.91 -14.04
CA GLY A 117 14.04 25.32 -13.83
C GLY A 117 14.97 26.16 -14.71
N GLY A 118 14.53 26.49 -15.92
CA GLY A 118 15.20 27.50 -16.77
C GLY A 118 15.37 28.84 -16.03
N PRO A 119 16.22 29.76 -16.53
CA PRO A 119 16.49 31.03 -15.85
C PRO A 119 15.18 31.78 -15.65
N GLY A 120 14.86 32.08 -14.39
CA GLY A 120 13.69 32.86 -13.99
C GLY A 120 13.74 34.30 -14.48
#